data_AF-A0A0N8GJU8-F1
#
_entry.id   AF-A0A0N8GJU8-F1
#
_cell.length_a   1.000
_cell.length_b   1.000
_cell.length_c   1.000
_cell.angle_alpha   90.00
_cell.angle_beta   90.00
_cell.angle_gamma   90.00
#
_symmetry.space_group_name_H-M   'P 1'
#
loop_
_entity.id
_entity.type
_entity.pdbx_description
1 polymer ?
#
loop_
_entity_poly.entity_id
_entity_poly.type
_entity_poly.pdbx_seq_one_letter_code
_entity_poly.pdbx_strand_id
1 'polypeptide(L)'
;MSRETGDLGGLELRFYEESGRHFVEYVLCEGWCNETIVAELQRDGDSFVFEGSVEYTDSAGGITEVGQHFRLTPRGRKFRAALVEGDYSAELGVIRPIRQPFGLAVARSEESASN
;
A
#
# COMPACT_ATOMS: atom_id res chain seq x y z
N MET A 1 2.54 -7.67 -12.16
CA MET A 1 3.81 -7.95 -11.46
C MET A 1 4.71 -8.76 -12.37
N SER A 2 5.73 -8.14 -12.98
CA SER A 2 6.69 -8.84 -13.83
C SER A 2 7.55 -9.78 -12.97
N ARG A 3 7.91 -10.95 -13.52
CA ARG A 3 8.74 -11.97 -12.84
C ARG A 3 10.24 -11.73 -13.00
N GLU A 4 10.65 -10.62 -13.62
CA GLU A 4 11.98 -10.52 -14.25
C GLU A 4 12.96 -9.54 -13.60
N THR A 5 12.63 -8.95 -12.47
CA THR A 5 13.56 -8.09 -11.73
C THR A 5 13.43 -8.45 -10.25
N GLY A 6 14.53 -8.42 -9.50
CA GLY A 6 14.54 -8.58 -8.03
C GLY A 6 13.88 -7.41 -7.30
N ASP A 7 12.86 -6.85 -7.93
CA ASP A 7 12.08 -5.70 -7.52
C ASP A 7 11.18 -6.10 -6.35
N LEU A 8 11.17 -5.23 -5.36
CA LEU A 8 10.31 -5.39 -4.19
C LEU A 8 8.87 -5.12 -4.64
N GLY A 9 8.19 -6.19 -5.05
CA GLY A 9 6.78 -6.18 -5.39
C GLY A 9 5.96 -6.72 -4.23
N GLY A 10 5.11 -5.89 -3.62
CA GLY A 10 4.28 -6.36 -2.52
C GLY A 10 3.44 -5.29 -1.82
N LEU A 11 2.53 -5.76 -0.98
CA LEU A 11 1.71 -4.94 -0.09
C LEU A 11 2.03 -5.34 1.36
N GLU A 12 2.52 -4.39 2.14
CA GLU A 12 2.68 -4.54 3.59
C GLU A 12 1.56 -3.79 4.30
N LEU A 13 1.01 -4.40 5.35
CA LEU A 13 -0.11 -3.87 6.12
C LEU A 13 0.16 -4.02 7.62
N ARG A 14 -0.11 -2.95 8.38
CA ARG A 14 -0.21 -2.98 9.84
C ARG A 14 -1.60 -2.49 10.24
N PHE A 15 -2.35 -3.36 10.91
CA PHE A 15 -3.67 -3.02 11.45
C PHE A 15 -3.53 -2.55 12.90
N TYR A 16 -4.29 -1.51 13.25
CA TYR A 16 -4.36 -1.03 14.63
C TYR A 16 -5.71 -0.36 14.90
N GLU A 17 -5.99 -0.11 16.18
CA GLU A 17 -7.17 0.63 16.63
C GLU A 17 -6.70 1.90 17.34
N GLU A 18 -7.37 3.02 17.06
CA GLU A 18 -7.14 4.28 17.73
C GLU A 18 -8.49 4.96 17.96
N SER A 19 -8.80 5.30 19.22
CA SER A 19 -10.04 5.98 19.62
C SER A 19 -11.33 5.27 19.13
N GLY A 20 -11.34 3.92 19.14
CA GLY A 20 -12.47 3.10 18.70
C GLY A 20 -12.68 3.02 17.19
N ARG A 21 -11.73 3.52 16.40
CA ARG A 21 -11.70 3.40 14.94
C ARG A 21 -10.58 2.45 14.52
N HIS A 22 -10.82 1.70 13.45
CA HIS A 22 -9.84 0.77 12.91
C HIS A 22 -9.07 1.42 11.77
N PHE A 23 -7.75 1.24 11.79
CA PHE A 23 -6.85 1.81 10.80
C PHE A 23 -5.97 0.74 10.19
N VAL A 24 -5.52 1.03 9.00
CA VAL A 24 -4.45 0.30 8.34
C VAL A 24 -3.37 1.29 7.93
N GLU A 25 -2.15 1.00 8.36
CA GLU A 25 -0.95 1.59 7.81
C GLU A 25 -0.43 0.64 6.72
N TYR A 26 -0.22 1.15 5.51
CA TYR A 26 0.18 0.32 4.38
C TYR A 26 1.29 0.93 3.54
N VAL A 27 2.02 0.04 2.87
CA VAL A 27 3.00 0.37 1.84
C VAL A 27 2.76 -0.56 0.65
N LEU A 28 2.58 0.02 -0.54
CA LEU A 28 2.60 -0.71 -1.81
C LEU A 28 3.95 -0.48 -2.48
N CYS A 29 4.68 -1.57 -2.76
CA CYS A 29 5.97 -1.53 -3.43
C CYS A 29 5.84 -2.12 -4.84
N GLU A 30 6.29 -1.36 -5.84
CA GLU A 30 6.38 -1.77 -7.24
C GLU A 30 7.77 -1.37 -7.77
N GLY A 31 8.78 -2.22 -7.54
CA GLY A 31 10.18 -1.84 -7.78
C GLY A 31 10.81 -1.24 -6.54
N TRP A 32 10.24 -0.12 -6.08
CA TRP A 32 10.60 0.54 -4.83
C TRP A 32 9.36 0.75 -3.94
N CYS A 33 9.59 0.98 -2.65
CA CYS A 33 8.53 1.35 -1.71
C CYS A 33 8.46 2.89 -1.64
N ASN A 34 7.30 3.45 -1.98
CA ASN A 34 7.13 4.90 -2.08
C ASN A 34 7.01 5.57 -0.71
N GLU A 35 5.93 5.26 -0.02
CA GLU A 35 5.45 5.96 1.16
C GLU A 35 4.57 5.04 2.01
N THR A 36 4.53 5.34 3.31
CA THR A 36 3.62 4.72 4.25
C THR A 36 2.37 5.57 4.39
N ILE A 37 1.21 4.97 4.13
CA ILE A 37 -0.09 5.66 4.14
C ILE A 37 -0.94 5.11 5.27
N VAL A 38 -1.63 5.99 5.99
CA VAL A 38 -2.62 5.63 6.99
C VAL A 38 -4.01 5.84 6.41
N ALA A 39 -4.82 4.80 6.42
CA ALA A 39 -6.21 4.83 5.97
C ALA A 39 -7.14 4.25 7.05
N GLU A 40 -8.36 4.76 7.10
CA GLU A 40 -9.41 4.13 7.91
C GLU A 40 -9.84 2.82 7.26
N LEU A 41 -9.89 1.76 8.07
CA LEU A 41 -10.36 0.46 7.65
C LEU A 41 -11.87 0.37 7.87
N GLN A 42 -12.61 0.31 6.77
CA GLN A 42 -14.06 0.23 6.80
C GLN A 42 -14.54 -1.19 6.50
N ARG A 43 -15.66 -1.58 7.08
CA ARG A 43 -16.30 -2.87 6.78
C ARG A 43 -17.27 -2.69 5.62
N ASP A 44 -17.14 -3.55 4.61
CA ASP A 44 -18.03 -3.63 3.44
C ASP A 44 -18.54 -5.06 3.28
N GLY A 45 -19.72 -5.33 3.83
CA GLY A 45 -20.28 -6.68 3.93
C GLY A 45 -19.36 -7.63 4.71
N ASP A 46 -18.87 -8.66 4.02
CA ASP A 46 -17.89 -9.61 4.57
C ASP A 46 -16.44 -9.21 4.30
N SER A 47 -16.19 -8.15 3.54
CA SER A 47 -14.85 -7.64 3.25
C SER A 47 -14.52 -6.42 4.13
N PHE A 48 -13.24 -6.06 4.11
CA PHE A 48 -12.79 -4.75 4.56
C PHE A 48 -12.28 -3.96 3.38
N VAL A 49 -12.47 -2.65 3.41
CA VAL A 49 -12.01 -1.72 2.37
C VAL A 49 -11.27 -0.57 3.03
N PHE A 50 -10.31 -0.05 2.29
CA PHE A 50 -9.60 1.17 2.66
C PHE A 50 -9.07 1.83 1.39
N GLU A 51 -8.90 3.14 1.46
CA GLU A 51 -8.46 3.97 0.35
C GLU A 51 -7.37 4.94 0.80
N GLY A 52 -6.48 5.28 -0.10
CA GLY A 52 -5.54 6.38 0.06
C GLY A 52 -5.05 6.85 -1.29
N SER A 53 -4.12 7.80 -1.29
CA SER A 53 -3.48 8.27 -2.51
C SER A 53 -1.97 8.35 -2.34
N VAL A 54 -1.27 8.17 -3.46
CA VAL A 54 0.17 8.41 -3.57
C VAL A 54 0.40 9.53 -4.56
N GLU A 55 1.33 10.41 -4.23
CA GLU A 55 1.86 11.39 -5.19
C GLU A 55 3.15 10.84 -5.82
N TYR A 56 3.29 10.99 -7.13
CA TYR A 56 4.57 10.80 -7.80
C TYR A 56 4.92 11.98 -8.68
N THR A 57 6.21 12.26 -8.77
CA THR A 57 6.79 13.18 -9.73
C THR A 57 7.13 12.42 -11.00
N ASP A 58 6.52 12.78 -12.11
CA ASP A 58 6.83 12.19 -13.41
C ASP A 58 8.19 12.65 -13.96
N SER A 59 8.62 12.09 -15.08
CA SER A 59 9.89 12.44 -15.73
C SER A 59 9.97 13.90 -16.23
N ALA A 60 8.85 14.61 -16.32
CA ALA A 60 8.77 16.01 -16.72
C ALA A 60 8.70 16.96 -15.51
N GLY A 61 8.72 16.44 -14.28
CA GLY A 61 8.60 17.21 -13.05
C GLY A 61 7.15 17.53 -12.66
N GLY A 62 6.15 16.94 -13.34
CA GLY A 62 4.75 17.05 -12.99
C GLY A 62 4.41 16.19 -11.77
N ILE A 63 3.63 16.74 -10.83
CA ILE A 63 3.09 15.97 -9.70
C ILE A 63 1.76 15.37 -10.12
N THR A 64 1.63 14.05 -9.99
CA THR A 64 0.37 13.33 -10.20
C THR A 64 -0.02 12.61 -8.92
N GLU A 65 -1.28 12.75 -8.53
CA GLU A 65 -1.89 12.00 -7.43
C GLU A 65 -2.65 10.80 -8.01
N VAL A 66 -2.41 9.61 -7.45
CA VAL A 66 -3.10 8.38 -7.81
C VAL A 66 -3.80 7.78 -6.60
N GLY A 67 -5.12 7.70 -6.68
CA GLY A 67 -5.96 7.03 -5.71
C GLY A 67 -5.79 5.51 -5.78
N GLN A 68 -5.75 4.87 -4.62
CA GLN A 68 -5.58 3.43 -4.45
C GLN A 68 -6.70 2.89 -3.57
N HIS A 69 -7.55 2.03 -4.12
CA HIS A 69 -8.65 1.43 -3.37
C HIS A 69 -8.38 -0.05 -3.17
N PHE A 70 -8.38 -0.50 -1.93
CA PHE A 70 -8.08 -1.89 -1.58
C PHE A 70 -9.30 -2.60 -1.02
N ARG A 71 -9.42 -3.87 -1.37
CA ARG A 71 -10.39 -4.80 -0.78
C ARG A 71 -9.67 -5.99 -0.15
N LEU A 72 -9.98 -6.24 1.11
CA LEU A 72 -9.53 -7.40 1.87
C LEU A 72 -10.71 -8.36 2.09
N THR A 73 -10.69 -9.48 1.39
CA THR A 73 -11.73 -10.51 1.53
C THR A 73 -11.24 -11.66 2.43
N PRO A 74 -12.00 -12.06 3.47
CA PRO A 74 -11.65 -13.19 4.30
C PRO A 74 -11.47 -14.48 3.49
N ARG A 75 -10.43 -15.24 3.84
CA ARG A 75 -10.13 -16.57 3.29
C ARG A 75 -9.62 -17.48 4.41
N GLY A 76 -10.55 -18.10 5.13
CA GLY A 76 -10.24 -18.86 6.34
C GLY A 76 -9.70 -17.95 7.43
N ARG A 77 -8.48 -18.20 7.91
CA ARG A 77 -7.80 -17.35 8.92
C ARG A 77 -6.88 -16.28 8.31
N LYS A 78 -7.03 -15.99 7.02
CA LYS A 78 -6.21 -15.05 6.26
C LYS A 78 -7.10 -14.09 5.48
N PHE A 79 -6.49 -13.09 4.89
CA PHE A 79 -7.16 -12.16 3.97
C PHE A 79 -6.55 -12.31 2.57
N ARG A 80 -7.39 -12.23 1.55
CA ARG A 80 -6.98 -11.99 0.16
C ARG A 80 -7.08 -10.49 -0.11
N ALA A 81 -6.02 -9.89 -0.61
CA ALA A 81 -5.97 -8.48 -0.99
C ALA A 81 -6.15 -8.32 -2.50
N ALA A 82 -6.89 -7.28 -2.89
CA ALA A 82 -7.01 -6.84 -4.27
C ALA A 82 -6.99 -5.30 -4.34
N LEU A 83 -6.38 -4.77 -5.39
CA LEU A 83 -6.54 -3.38 -5.81
C LEU A 83 -7.80 -3.28 -6.68
N VAL A 84 -8.59 -2.23 -6.49
CA VAL A 84 -9.87 -2.00 -7.17
C VAL A 84 -9.80 -0.66 -7.90
N GLU A 85 -10.13 -0.67 -9.19
CA GLU A 85 -10.13 0.53 -10.04
C GLU A 85 -11.41 0.54 -10.88
N GLY A 86 -12.44 1.24 -10.41
CA GLY A 86 -13.77 1.21 -11.03
C GLY A 86 -14.33 -0.22 -11.06
N ASP A 87 -14.61 -0.72 -12.26
CA ASP A 87 -15.09 -2.09 -12.49
C ASP A 87 -13.97 -3.14 -12.55
N TYR A 88 -12.71 -2.72 -12.55
CA TYR A 88 -11.55 -3.60 -12.59
C TYR A 88 -11.04 -3.94 -11.18
N SER A 89 -10.52 -5.17 -11.02
CA SER A 89 -9.85 -5.58 -9.80
C SER A 89 -8.65 -6.49 -10.10
N ALA A 90 -7.50 -6.16 -9.50
CA ALA A 90 -6.27 -6.93 -9.59
C ALA A 90 -5.99 -7.66 -8.26
N GLU A 91 -5.88 -8.99 -8.27
CA GLU A 91 -5.51 -9.78 -7.08
C GLU A 91 -4.01 -9.58 -6.75
N LEU A 92 -3.73 -9.08 -5.55
CA LEU A 92 -2.36 -8.90 -5.04
C LEU A 92 -1.86 -10.14 -4.27
N GLY A 93 -2.79 -10.96 -3.79
CA GLY A 93 -2.51 -12.26 -3.18
C GLY A 93 -3.11 -12.44 -1.78
N VAL A 94 -2.64 -13.46 -1.06
CA VAL A 94 -3.09 -13.76 0.31
C VAL A 94 -2.10 -13.19 1.30
N ILE A 95 -2.58 -12.30 2.18
CA ILE A 95 -1.83 -11.69 3.26
C ILE A 95 -1.33 -12.77 4.22
N ARG A 96 -0.06 -12.68 4.59
CA ARG A 96 0.60 -13.58 5.54
C ARG A 96 1.18 -12.76 6.69
N PRO A 97 1.06 -13.22 7.94
CA PRO A 97 1.76 -12.57 9.06
C PRO A 97 3.28 -12.58 8.82
N ILE A 98 3.91 -11.42 8.99
CA ILE A 98 5.36 -11.26 8.99
C ILE A 98 5.85 -11.06 10.43
N ARG A 99 7.05 -11.56 10.76
CA ARG A 99 7.63 -11.47 12.11
C ARG A 99 8.41 -10.17 12.34
N GLN A 100 8.82 -9.50 11.28
CA GLN A 100 9.47 -8.19 11.30
C GLN A 100 9.01 -7.39 10.06
N PRO A 101 8.76 -6.08 10.15
CA PRO A 101 8.55 -5.22 8.98
C PRO A 101 9.83 -5.21 8.14
N PHE A 102 9.73 -5.26 6.81
CA PHE A 102 10.93 -5.15 5.97
C PHE A 102 11.41 -3.70 5.83
N GLY A 103 10.53 -2.72 6.13
CA GLY A 103 10.87 -1.34 6.50
C GLY A 103 12.14 -0.81 5.85
N LEU A 104 12.17 -0.74 4.53
CA LEU A 104 13.34 -0.29 3.80
C LEU A 104 13.40 1.23 3.87
N ALA A 105 14.43 1.75 4.53
CA ALA A 105 14.71 3.17 4.58
C ALA A 105 15.17 3.67 3.22
N VAL A 106 14.49 4.69 2.68
CA VAL A 106 14.94 5.41 1.48
C VAL A 106 16.01 6.42 1.90
N ALA A 107 17.24 6.24 1.41
CA ALA A 107 18.26 7.28 1.50
C ALA A 107 17.95 8.37 0.48
N ARG A 108 17.50 9.54 0.94
CA ARG A 108 17.47 10.74 0.08
C ARG A 108 18.88 11.33 0.02
N SER A 109 19.36 11.70 -1.17
CA SER A 109 20.52 12.59 -1.25
C SER A 109 20.15 13.89 -0.55
N GLU A 110 20.99 14.37 0.37
CA GLU A 110 20.83 15.72 0.93
C GLU A 110 20.76 16.70 -0.24
N GLU A 111 19.58 17.28 -0.45
CA GLU A 111 19.45 18.41 -1.35
C GLU A 111 20.40 19.47 -0.83
N SER A 112 21.40 19.82 -1.65
CA SER A 112 22.36 20.86 -1.28
C SER A 112 21.54 22.11 -1.00
N ALA A 113 21.49 22.56 0.25
CA ALA A 113 20.86 23.81 0.62
C ALA A 113 21.46 24.91 -0.28
N SER A 114 20.73 25.28 -1.32
CA SER A 114 21.06 26.44 -2.14
C SER A 114 20.76 27.68 -1.29
N ASN A 115 21.83 28.41 -0.98
CA ASN A 115 21.86 29.70 -0.28
C ASN A 115 20.85 30.72 -0.82
#